data_AF-A0A0G4IWX0-F1
#
_entry.id   AF-A0A0G4IWX0-F1
#
_cell.length_a   1.000
_cell.length_b   1.000
_cell.length_c   1.000
_cell.angle_alpha   90.00
_cell.angle_beta   90.00
_cell.angle_gamma   90.00
#
_symmetry.space_group_name_H-M   'P 1'
#
loop_
_entity.id
_entity.type
_entity.pdbx_description
1 polymer ?
#
loop_
_entity_poly.entity_id
_entity_poly.type
_entity_poly.pdbx_seq_one_letter_code
_entity_poly.pdbx_strand_id
1 'polypeptide(L)'
;MAPFVLVPLIVLLSGPTTSLASLTVSGRLSLKSPPVTAFIGPQPSDNIPALTGELSLFSGDLCNADDPAFHDVSGRILLVSAESTVAISCLYEHAYLNFVRWSARAVIQCYIGQVPSSSIWLHDGTKGANTRSVPVMFLLTGPDPEQYDLLTKSIAAGTNATLYPDENEWSAAYASPYYQLFVRGIPSAILILSGLCAAVFLYRHIANLVSNSTGKSTVQYVVSRIGLPQVTLFVEMITATLSGAILAVGGFGSTPNLPHPVQGFFTMSMSGWSLMCSVTSTIPWTRQLTEVTGTDNLSWFTRIMAGERQTVTIFLCLLPVLLDTAVASCFSKNYNPPLLEDGYAIVMTVMELVIGMHLVFSVIRYFRLASDITKRANNKNPARDVDGMASVLARLSRCALGLGVSMLLCVVGMVIIGAAPVYSFTPDGFTLTWALFLTGRSLDSAFRVSMFKPRWHVSAPFRTISQPTT
;
A
#
# COMPACT_ATOMS: atom_id res chain seq x y z
N MET A 1 -3.02 -23.33 22.99
CA MET A 1 -4.09 -23.15 21.99
C MET A 1 -5.15 -22.28 22.64
N ALA A 2 -5.29 -21.03 22.21
CA ALA A 2 -6.42 -20.17 22.56
C ALA A 2 -7.29 -20.07 21.29
N PRO A 3 -8.63 -20.17 21.39
CA PRO A 3 -9.48 -20.10 20.21
C PRO A 3 -9.50 -18.67 19.67
N PHE A 4 -9.15 -18.50 18.40
CA PHE A 4 -9.45 -17.29 17.65
C PHE A 4 -10.97 -17.20 17.50
N VAL A 5 -11.59 -16.31 18.26
CA VAL A 5 -12.99 -15.93 18.08
C VAL A 5 -13.07 -14.97 16.90
N LEU A 6 -13.59 -15.46 15.77
CA LEU A 6 -14.04 -14.62 14.67
C LEU A 6 -15.28 -13.85 15.16
N VAL A 7 -15.11 -12.57 15.48
CA VAL A 7 -16.22 -11.65 15.73
C VAL A 7 -16.77 -11.20 14.37
N PRO A 8 -18.06 -11.40 14.06
CA PRO A 8 -18.64 -10.84 12.85
C PRO A 8 -18.75 -9.32 12.99
N LEU A 9 -18.02 -8.60 12.14
CA LEU A 9 -18.08 -7.14 11.99
C LEU A 9 -19.39 -6.79 11.26
N ILE A 10 -20.45 -6.51 12.02
CA ILE A 10 -21.67 -5.90 11.48
C ILE A 10 -21.42 -4.39 11.43
N VAL A 11 -21.13 -3.88 10.23
CA VAL A 11 -21.02 -2.43 9.97
C VAL A 11 -22.44 -1.88 9.82
N LEU A 12 -22.95 -1.25 10.87
CA LEU A 12 -24.16 -0.43 10.80
C LEU A 12 -23.77 0.92 10.19
N LEU A 13 -24.00 1.06 8.88
CA LEU A 13 -23.88 2.33 8.16
C LEU A 13 -25.15 3.15 8.43
N SER A 14 -25.02 4.14 9.31
CA SER A 14 -25.96 5.27 9.37
C SER A 14 -25.14 6.55 9.48
N GLY A 15 -24.94 7.24 8.36
CA GLY A 15 -24.38 8.59 8.34
C GLY A 15 -25.50 9.64 8.17
N PRO A 16 -25.47 10.74 8.93
CA PRO A 16 -26.48 11.79 8.85
C PRO A 16 -26.23 12.68 7.63
N THR A 17 -27.30 13.01 6.92
CA THR A 17 -27.34 14.08 5.93
C THR A 17 -27.30 15.44 6.64
N THR A 18 -26.23 16.22 6.45
CA THR A 18 -26.22 17.63 6.90
C THR A 18 -25.57 18.56 5.86
N SER A 19 -26.38 19.56 5.46
CA SER A 19 -26.00 20.92 5.02
C SER A 19 -25.17 21.07 3.74
N LEU A 20 -25.87 21.33 2.62
CA LEU A 20 -25.32 21.64 1.29
C LEU A 20 -24.61 23.00 1.27
N ALA A 21 -23.28 22.90 1.18
CA ALA A 21 -22.36 23.94 0.79
C ALA A 21 -21.82 23.55 -0.61
N SER A 22 -21.77 24.46 -1.59
CA SER A 22 -21.74 24.11 -3.03
C SER A 22 -21.31 25.19 -4.03
N LEU A 23 -20.62 24.76 -5.11
CA LEU A 23 -20.59 25.45 -6.40
C LEU A 23 -22.02 25.55 -6.93
N THR A 24 -22.55 26.77 -7.02
CA THR A 24 -23.88 27.02 -7.58
C THR A 24 -23.76 27.63 -8.97
N VAL A 25 -24.25 26.93 -9.98
CA VAL A 25 -24.31 27.39 -11.37
C VAL A 25 -25.76 27.76 -11.71
N SER A 26 -26.01 29.07 -11.88
CA SER A 26 -27.35 29.63 -12.17
C SER A 26 -28.50 29.15 -11.28
N GLY A 27 -28.22 28.76 -10.02
CA GLY A 27 -29.24 28.25 -9.09
C GLY A 27 -29.86 26.89 -9.46
N ARG A 28 -29.29 26.17 -10.45
CA ARG A 28 -29.82 24.88 -10.94
C ARG A 28 -28.95 23.67 -10.59
N LEU A 29 -27.65 23.88 -10.42
CA LEU A 29 -26.71 22.82 -10.08
C LEU A 29 -25.86 23.27 -8.89
N SER A 30 -25.79 22.42 -7.88
CA SER A 30 -25.13 22.65 -6.59
C SER A 30 -24.18 21.48 -6.34
N LEU A 31 -22.87 21.72 -6.41
CA LEU A 31 -21.85 20.67 -6.29
C LEU A 31 -20.90 20.91 -5.13
N LYS A 32 -20.64 19.86 -4.34
CA LYS A 32 -19.65 19.88 -3.28
C LYS A 32 -18.26 20.13 -3.85
N SER A 33 -17.56 21.10 -3.29
CA SER A 33 -16.30 21.65 -3.78
C SER A 33 -15.34 22.02 -2.63
N PRO A 34 -14.81 21.04 -1.85
CA PRO A 34 -13.83 21.32 -0.80
C PRO A 34 -12.51 21.82 -1.41
N PRO A 35 -11.64 22.47 -0.61
CA PRO A 35 -10.27 22.76 -1.02
C PRO A 35 -9.52 21.50 -1.47
N VAL A 36 -8.66 21.64 -2.48
CA VAL A 36 -7.84 20.53 -3.00
C VAL A 36 -6.93 19.96 -1.92
N THR A 37 -6.35 20.82 -1.09
CA THR A 37 -5.57 20.44 0.10
C THR A 37 -5.80 21.46 1.22
N ALA A 38 -5.41 21.11 2.45
CA ALA A 38 -5.44 22.00 3.62
C ALA A 38 -4.36 23.10 3.60
N PHE A 39 -3.47 23.07 2.60
CA PHE A 39 -2.28 23.94 2.49
C PHE A 39 -2.40 25.00 1.39
N ILE A 40 -3.38 24.85 0.51
CA ILE A 40 -3.49 25.69 -0.67
C ILE A 40 -4.78 26.50 -0.61
N GLY A 41 -4.62 27.82 -0.68
CA GLY A 41 -5.71 28.76 -0.73
C GLY A 41 -6.58 28.77 0.54
N PRO A 42 -7.63 29.58 0.52
CA PRO A 42 -8.52 29.76 1.66
C PRO A 42 -9.29 28.49 2.04
N GLN A 43 -9.46 28.28 3.34
CA GLN A 43 -10.14 27.12 3.92
C GLN A 43 -11.52 27.51 4.49
N PRO A 44 -12.43 26.55 4.74
CA PRO A 44 -13.76 26.83 5.32
C PRO A 44 -13.68 27.58 6.66
N SER A 45 -12.67 27.26 7.48
CA SER A 45 -12.42 27.91 8.77
C SER A 45 -12.04 29.40 8.68
N ASP A 46 -11.65 29.86 7.49
CA ASP A 46 -11.09 31.20 7.30
C ASP A 46 -12.19 32.26 7.10
N ASN A 47 -13.48 31.88 7.13
CA ASN A 47 -14.67 32.74 7.06
C ASN A 47 -14.67 33.73 5.88
N ILE A 48 -14.13 33.30 4.75
CA ILE A 48 -14.10 34.12 3.53
C ILE A 48 -15.50 34.31 2.95
N PRO A 49 -15.82 35.51 2.41
CA PRO A 49 -17.10 35.74 1.76
C PRO A 49 -17.23 34.92 0.47
N ALA A 50 -18.47 34.58 0.12
CA ALA A 50 -18.76 33.89 -1.14
C ALA A 50 -18.26 34.69 -2.35
N LEU A 51 -17.63 34.00 -3.29
CA LEU A 51 -17.04 34.58 -4.49
C LEU A 51 -17.97 34.33 -5.67
N THR A 52 -18.43 35.40 -6.33
CA THR A 52 -19.24 35.27 -7.56
C THR A 52 -18.50 35.87 -8.75
N GLY A 53 -18.47 35.15 -9.86
CA GLY A 53 -17.81 35.59 -11.09
C GLY A 53 -18.20 34.75 -12.30
N GLU A 54 -17.74 35.20 -13.47
CA GLU A 54 -17.90 34.49 -14.74
C GLU A 54 -17.10 33.18 -14.72
N LEU A 55 -17.74 32.08 -15.13
CA LEU A 55 -17.13 30.77 -15.22
C LEU A 55 -16.55 30.56 -16.63
N SER A 56 -15.31 30.10 -16.71
CA SER A 56 -14.63 29.76 -17.98
C SER A 56 -13.99 28.38 -17.88
N LEU A 57 -13.95 27.66 -19.01
CA LEU A 57 -13.34 26.34 -19.09
C LEU A 57 -11.85 26.48 -19.41
N PHE A 58 -11.02 25.84 -18.61
CA PHE A 58 -9.58 25.78 -18.82
C PHE A 58 -9.15 24.36 -19.22
N SER A 59 -8.50 24.24 -20.39
CA SER A 59 -8.10 22.95 -20.98
C SER A 59 -6.60 22.88 -21.34
N GLY A 60 -5.75 23.72 -20.74
CA GLY A 60 -4.30 23.71 -20.98
C GLY A 60 -3.53 22.86 -19.96
N ASP A 61 -2.20 22.98 -20.00
CA ASP A 61 -1.28 22.34 -19.05
C ASP A 61 -1.14 23.19 -17.77
N LEU A 62 -1.64 22.67 -16.64
CA LEU A 62 -1.58 23.33 -15.33
C LEU A 62 -0.15 23.57 -14.84
N CYS A 63 0.81 22.79 -15.36
CA CYS A 63 2.19 22.81 -14.95
C CYS A 63 3.05 23.77 -15.76
N ASN A 64 2.54 24.25 -16.89
CA ASN A 64 3.25 25.19 -17.75
C ASN A 64 2.82 26.63 -17.49
N ALA A 65 3.69 27.42 -16.86
CA ALA A 65 3.44 28.83 -16.56
C ALA A 65 3.23 29.72 -17.81
N ASP A 66 3.68 29.25 -18.98
CA ASP A 66 3.71 29.99 -20.24
C ASP A 66 2.72 29.44 -21.29
N ASP A 67 1.76 28.59 -20.90
CA ASP A 67 0.78 28.05 -21.84
C ASP A 67 -0.15 29.17 -22.38
N PRO A 68 -0.33 29.27 -23.72
CA PRO A 68 -1.14 30.31 -24.34
C PRO A 68 -2.62 30.28 -23.93
N ALA A 69 -3.14 29.15 -23.43
CA ALA A 69 -4.48 29.05 -22.88
C ALA A 69 -4.71 29.99 -21.67
N PHE A 70 -3.63 30.52 -21.08
CA PHE A 70 -3.69 31.45 -19.95
C PHE A 70 -3.87 32.92 -20.32
N HIS A 71 -3.94 33.29 -21.60
CA HIS A 71 -4.14 34.69 -21.99
C HIS A 71 -5.55 35.25 -21.63
N ASP A 72 -6.53 34.40 -21.32
CA ASP A 72 -7.93 34.79 -21.07
C ASP A 72 -8.48 34.35 -19.69
N VAL A 73 -7.60 34.07 -18.71
CA VAL A 73 -8.01 33.56 -17.38
C VAL A 73 -8.08 34.62 -16.26
N SER A 74 -7.51 35.80 -16.50
CA SER A 74 -7.37 36.84 -15.46
C SER A 74 -8.73 37.34 -14.96
N GLY A 75 -8.95 37.30 -13.64
CA GLY A 75 -10.16 37.79 -12.98
C GLY A 75 -11.38 36.86 -13.09
N ARG A 76 -11.28 35.72 -13.78
CA ARG A 76 -12.36 34.75 -13.97
C ARG A 76 -12.30 33.59 -12.98
N ILE A 77 -13.40 32.87 -12.87
CA ILE A 77 -13.47 31.57 -12.21
C ILE A 77 -13.18 30.51 -13.26
N LEU A 78 -12.24 29.62 -12.98
CA LEU A 78 -11.80 28.59 -13.92
C LEU A 78 -12.35 27.24 -13.51
N LEU A 79 -13.07 26.57 -14.41
CA LEU A 79 -13.31 25.14 -14.33
C LEU A 79 -12.20 24.44 -15.13
N VAL A 80 -11.34 23.69 -14.46
CA VAL A 80 -10.32 22.88 -15.12
C VAL A 80 -11.00 21.66 -15.72
N SER A 81 -10.73 21.38 -16.98
CA SER A 81 -11.27 20.21 -17.65
C SER A 81 -10.82 18.91 -16.97
N ALA A 82 -11.66 17.88 -16.99
CA ALA A 82 -11.30 16.59 -16.38
C ALA A 82 -10.02 16.00 -17.00
N GLU A 83 -9.83 16.21 -18.30
CA GLU A 83 -8.62 15.80 -19.04
C GLU A 83 -7.37 16.49 -18.49
N SER A 84 -7.41 17.82 -18.33
CA SER A 84 -6.30 18.60 -17.76
C SER A 84 -6.04 18.24 -16.29
N THR A 85 -7.09 17.98 -15.50
CA THR A 85 -6.96 17.56 -14.10
C THR A 85 -6.26 16.20 -14.00
N VAL A 86 -6.61 15.22 -14.83
CA VAL A 86 -5.94 13.90 -14.84
C VAL A 86 -4.53 13.96 -15.44
N ALA A 87 -4.26 14.90 -16.34
CA ALA A 87 -2.95 15.09 -16.97
C ALA A 87 -1.94 15.88 -16.11
N ILE A 88 -2.32 16.34 -14.91
CA ILE A 88 -1.42 17.12 -14.05
C ILE A 88 -0.18 16.29 -13.66
N SER A 89 1.01 16.82 -13.96
CA SER A 89 2.30 16.13 -13.72
C SER A 89 3.20 16.85 -12.71
N CYS A 90 2.76 17.99 -12.19
CA CYS A 90 3.41 18.79 -11.17
C CYS A 90 2.59 18.79 -9.88
N LEU A 91 3.20 19.19 -8.78
CA LEU A 91 2.52 19.28 -7.48
C LEU A 91 1.38 20.31 -7.51
N TYR A 92 0.34 20.09 -6.70
CA TYR A 92 -0.81 20.99 -6.62
C TYR A 92 -0.41 22.43 -6.25
N GLU A 93 0.59 22.62 -5.40
CA GLU A 93 1.13 23.95 -5.06
C GLU A 93 1.74 24.64 -6.28
N HIS A 94 2.39 23.89 -7.16
CA HIS A 94 2.98 24.46 -8.36
C HIS A 94 1.89 24.95 -9.33
N ALA A 95 0.91 24.10 -9.61
CA ALA A 95 -0.25 24.46 -10.41
C ALA A 95 -0.99 25.67 -9.81
N TYR A 96 -1.20 25.66 -8.49
CA TYR A 96 -1.83 26.75 -7.77
C TYR A 96 -1.09 28.09 -7.95
N LEU A 97 0.23 28.10 -7.75
CA LEU A 97 1.04 29.31 -7.91
C LEU A 97 1.01 29.86 -9.33
N ASN A 98 0.86 29.00 -10.34
CA ASN A 98 0.67 29.47 -11.69
C ASN A 98 -0.68 30.21 -11.84
N PHE A 99 -1.77 29.67 -11.30
CA PHE A 99 -3.07 30.37 -11.28
C PHE A 99 -3.06 31.69 -10.52
N VAL A 100 -2.30 31.75 -9.43
CA VAL A 100 -2.06 33.01 -8.71
C VAL A 100 -1.32 34.01 -9.58
N ARG A 101 -0.26 33.57 -10.28
CA ARG A 101 0.51 34.43 -11.20
C ARG A 101 -0.35 34.98 -12.34
N TRP A 102 -1.30 34.18 -12.84
CA TRP A 102 -2.24 34.61 -13.89
C TRP A 102 -3.45 35.40 -13.37
N SER A 103 -3.47 35.75 -12.09
CA SER A 103 -4.57 36.51 -11.47
C SER A 103 -5.94 35.84 -11.63
N ALA A 104 -5.98 34.51 -11.63
CA ALA A 104 -7.25 33.78 -11.58
C ALA A 104 -7.98 34.12 -10.28
N ARG A 105 -9.31 34.22 -10.33
CA ARG A 105 -10.11 34.59 -9.15
C ARG A 105 -10.39 33.37 -8.27
N ALA A 106 -10.65 32.23 -8.92
CA ALA A 106 -10.78 30.93 -8.30
C ALA A 106 -10.60 29.84 -9.35
N VAL A 107 -10.28 28.64 -8.90
CA VAL A 107 -10.07 27.46 -9.74
C VAL A 107 -10.81 26.28 -9.14
N ILE A 108 -11.48 25.53 -10.00
CA ILE A 108 -12.25 24.34 -9.67
C ILE A 108 -11.69 23.21 -10.53
N GLN A 109 -11.02 22.26 -9.89
CA GLN A 109 -10.58 21.03 -10.54
C GLN A 109 -11.68 19.98 -10.52
N CYS A 110 -11.77 19.16 -11.58
CA CYS A 110 -12.83 18.16 -11.72
C CYS A 110 -12.27 16.74 -11.79
N TYR A 111 -12.68 15.89 -10.85
CA TYR A 111 -12.50 14.44 -10.93
C TYR A 111 -13.85 13.75 -11.05
N ILE A 112 -14.18 13.24 -12.23
CA ILE A 112 -15.51 12.69 -12.48
C ILE A 112 -15.73 11.42 -11.65
N GLY A 113 -16.86 11.37 -10.91
CA GLY A 113 -17.32 10.18 -10.19
C GLY A 113 -16.55 9.81 -8.91
N GLN A 114 -15.78 10.73 -8.33
CA GLN A 114 -15.03 10.51 -7.09
C GLN A 114 -15.45 11.49 -5.99
N VAL A 115 -15.44 11.06 -4.72
CA VAL A 115 -15.58 12.00 -3.61
C VAL A 115 -14.36 12.93 -3.59
N PRO A 116 -14.55 14.26 -3.68
CA PRO A 116 -13.44 15.16 -3.91
C PRO A 116 -12.47 15.19 -2.71
N SER A 117 -11.19 15.39 -3.05
CA SER A 117 -10.13 15.79 -2.13
C SER A 117 -9.86 14.74 -1.04
N SER A 118 -9.66 13.48 -1.45
CA SER A 118 -9.07 12.44 -0.57
C SER A 118 -7.63 12.78 -0.13
N SER A 119 -7.00 13.70 -0.85
CA SER A 119 -5.59 14.08 -0.70
C SER A 119 -5.38 15.33 0.18
N ILE A 120 -6.20 15.52 1.22
CA ILE A 120 -6.26 16.78 1.99
C ILE A 120 -4.93 17.21 2.61
N TRP A 121 -4.08 16.25 2.97
CA TRP A 121 -2.80 16.49 3.61
C TRP A 121 -1.61 16.39 2.66
N LEU A 122 -1.84 16.34 1.34
CA LEU A 122 -0.73 16.40 0.39
C LEU A 122 -0.11 17.79 0.39
N HIS A 123 1.20 17.83 0.57
CA HIS A 123 1.98 19.05 0.45
C HIS A 123 3.35 18.82 -0.19
N ASP A 124 3.88 19.84 -0.85
CA ASP A 124 5.23 19.79 -1.44
C ASP A 124 6.36 19.76 -0.40
N GLY A 125 6.09 20.16 0.85
CA GLY A 125 7.06 20.26 1.94
C GLY A 125 7.95 21.51 1.89
N THR A 126 7.74 22.40 0.92
CA THR A 126 8.55 23.61 0.74
C THR A 126 7.73 24.89 0.87
N LYS A 127 6.46 24.89 0.46
CA LYS A 127 5.63 26.10 0.34
C LYS A 127 4.25 26.00 0.97
N GLY A 128 3.79 24.81 1.35
CA GLY A 128 2.40 24.59 1.80
C GLY A 128 1.86 25.57 2.86
N ALA A 129 2.65 25.98 3.86
CA ALA A 129 2.18 26.97 4.85
C ALA A 129 2.03 28.39 4.27
N ASN A 130 2.80 28.73 3.25
CA ASN A 130 2.87 30.08 2.66
C ASN A 130 1.78 30.31 1.60
N THR A 131 1.21 29.23 1.03
CA THR A 131 0.19 29.30 -0.03
C THR A 131 -1.24 29.41 0.50
N ARG A 132 -1.48 29.08 1.78
CA ARG A 132 -2.81 29.15 2.40
C ARG A 132 -3.35 30.58 2.51
N SER A 133 -2.47 31.56 2.73
CA SER A 133 -2.86 32.98 2.88
C SER A 133 -3.15 33.69 1.56
N VAL A 134 -2.86 33.05 0.43
CA VAL A 134 -3.08 33.63 -0.90
C VAL A 134 -4.58 33.54 -1.24
N PRO A 135 -5.22 34.60 -1.78
CA PRO A 135 -6.68 34.72 -1.80
C PRO A 135 -7.38 33.89 -2.90
N VAL A 136 -6.64 33.23 -3.79
CA VAL A 136 -7.23 32.45 -4.89
C VAL A 136 -7.83 31.17 -4.32
N MET A 137 -9.13 30.94 -4.52
CA MET A 137 -9.75 29.68 -4.10
C MET A 137 -9.29 28.54 -5.02
N PHE A 138 -8.88 27.42 -4.43
CA PHE A 138 -8.43 26.23 -5.16
C PHE A 138 -9.22 25.01 -4.70
N LEU A 139 -10.30 24.72 -5.43
CA LEU A 139 -11.32 23.75 -5.05
C LEU A 139 -11.25 22.50 -5.92
N LEU A 140 -11.71 21.38 -5.39
CA LEU A 140 -11.88 20.13 -6.11
C LEU A 140 -13.35 19.72 -6.07
N THR A 141 -13.92 19.35 -7.21
CA THR A 141 -15.28 18.82 -7.29
C THR A 141 -15.32 17.47 -7.98
N GLY A 142 -16.32 16.68 -7.60
CA GLY A 142 -16.49 15.29 -8.00
C GLY A 142 -17.77 15.01 -8.79
N PRO A 143 -18.07 15.73 -9.88
CA PRO A 143 -19.37 15.61 -10.56
C PRO A 143 -19.53 14.23 -11.18
N ASP A 144 -20.76 13.74 -11.27
CA ASP A 144 -21.07 12.62 -12.16
C ASP A 144 -20.98 13.07 -13.65
N PRO A 145 -20.94 12.13 -14.62
CA PRO A 145 -20.80 12.49 -16.03
C PRO A 145 -21.88 13.43 -16.57
N GLU A 146 -23.14 13.31 -16.09
CA GLU A 146 -24.25 14.16 -16.53
C GLU A 146 -24.11 15.57 -15.96
N GLN A 147 -23.72 15.69 -14.68
CA GLN A 147 -23.41 16.95 -14.03
C GLN A 147 -22.23 17.66 -14.70
N TYR A 148 -21.20 16.92 -15.12
CA TYR A 148 -20.04 17.48 -15.84
C TYR A 148 -20.44 18.03 -17.22
N ASP A 149 -21.26 17.31 -17.97
CA ASP A 149 -21.80 17.78 -19.26
C ASP A 149 -22.68 19.03 -19.07
N LEU A 150 -23.51 19.07 -18.04
CA LEU A 150 -24.29 20.27 -17.69
C LEU A 150 -23.40 21.46 -17.32
N LEU A 151 -22.33 21.24 -16.55
CA LEU A 151 -21.34 22.28 -16.20
C LEU A 151 -20.69 22.85 -17.46
N THR A 152 -20.15 22.00 -18.33
CA THR A 152 -19.46 22.46 -19.55
C THR A 152 -20.40 23.20 -20.50
N LYS A 153 -21.65 22.74 -20.67
CA LYS A 153 -22.69 23.46 -21.42
C LYS A 153 -23.05 24.82 -20.81
N SER A 154 -23.11 24.91 -19.49
CA SER A 154 -23.40 26.17 -18.80
C SER A 154 -22.28 27.20 -18.99
N ILE A 155 -21.02 26.76 -19.06
CA ILE A 155 -19.87 27.62 -19.34
C ILE A 155 -19.98 28.22 -20.74
N ALA A 156 -20.32 27.39 -21.74
CA ALA A 156 -20.51 27.87 -23.11
C ALA A 156 -21.63 28.94 -23.22
N ALA A 157 -22.55 28.97 -22.24
CA ALA A 157 -23.61 29.97 -22.16
C ALA A 157 -23.22 31.26 -21.38
N GLY A 158 -21.97 31.40 -20.93
CA GLY A 158 -21.49 32.59 -20.21
C GLY A 158 -22.05 32.70 -18.78
N THR A 159 -22.19 31.56 -18.10
CA THR A 159 -22.83 31.50 -16.79
C THR A 159 -21.91 31.99 -15.66
N ASN A 160 -22.48 32.72 -14.71
CA ASN A 160 -21.81 33.04 -13.45
C ASN A 160 -21.91 31.89 -12.44
N ALA A 161 -20.83 31.67 -11.70
CA ALA A 161 -20.76 30.73 -10.59
C ALA A 161 -20.54 31.47 -9.27
N THR A 162 -21.18 30.98 -8.20
CA THR A 162 -20.89 31.39 -6.82
C THR A 162 -20.19 30.26 -6.10
N LEU A 163 -19.06 30.59 -5.46
CA LEU A 163 -18.15 29.65 -4.79
C LEU A 163 -17.94 30.01 -3.33
N TYR A 164 -17.75 28.96 -2.54
CA TYR A 164 -17.28 29.00 -1.17
C TYR A 164 -16.62 27.64 -0.87
N PRO A 165 -15.57 27.59 -0.03
CA PRO A 165 -14.87 26.36 0.27
C PRO A 165 -15.71 25.51 1.23
N ASP A 166 -15.95 24.26 0.84
CA ASP A 166 -16.71 23.31 1.65
C ASP A 166 -15.84 22.56 2.66
N GLU A 167 -16.46 22.08 3.74
CA GLU A 167 -15.82 21.16 4.65
C GLU A 167 -15.45 19.86 3.93
N ASN A 168 -14.22 19.42 4.19
CA ASN A 168 -13.71 18.19 3.62
C ASN A 168 -14.04 17.00 4.54
N GLU A 169 -14.88 16.09 4.05
CA GLU A 169 -15.32 14.91 4.82
C GLU A 169 -14.19 13.92 5.12
N TRP A 170 -13.13 13.92 4.31
CA TRP A 170 -11.94 13.11 4.56
C TRP A 170 -11.23 13.51 5.84
N SER A 171 -11.38 14.75 6.30
CA SER A 171 -10.82 15.20 7.59
C SER A 171 -11.39 14.37 8.75
N ALA A 172 -12.73 14.23 8.79
CA ALA A 172 -13.40 13.42 9.81
C ALA A 172 -13.12 11.92 9.62
N ALA A 173 -13.11 11.44 8.38
CA ALA A 173 -12.80 10.05 8.05
C ALA A 173 -11.39 9.65 8.52
N TYR A 174 -10.39 10.49 8.23
CA TYR A 174 -9.02 10.29 8.66
C TYR A 174 -8.86 10.41 10.17
N ALA A 175 -9.60 11.28 10.84
CA ALA A 175 -9.62 11.32 12.30
C ALA A 175 -10.35 10.13 12.95
N SER A 176 -11.12 9.36 12.18
CA SER A 176 -11.93 8.26 12.73
C SER A 176 -11.07 7.16 13.35
N PRO A 177 -11.57 6.51 14.43
CA PRO A 177 -10.84 5.42 15.07
C PRO A 177 -10.65 4.22 14.13
N TYR A 178 -11.59 3.98 13.22
CA TYR A 178 -11.51 2.87 12.27
C TYR A 178 -10.35 3.06 11.29
N TYR A 179 -10.22 4.26 10.72
CA TYR A 179 -9.10 4.57 9.84
C TYR A 179 -7.76 4.51 10.60
N GLN A 180 -7.69 5.21 11.73
CA GLN A 180 -6.46 5.27 12.54
C GLN A 180 -6.02 3.90 13.04
N LEU A 181 -6.94 2.98 13.32
CA LEU A 181 -6.60 1.64 13.79
C LEU A 181 -6.30 0.67 12.64
N PHE A 182 -7.18 0.54 11.66
CA PHE A 182 -7.13 -0.53 10.67
C PHE A 182 -6.31 -0.20 9.42
N VAL A 183 -6.19 1.08 9.05
CA VAL A 183 -5.34 1.51 7.93
C VAL A 183 -3.95 1.85 8.44
N ARG A 184 -3.85 2.57 9.57
CA ARG A 184 -2.58 3.10 10.08
C ARG A 184 -1.97 2.25 11.19
N GLY A 185 -2.62 2.19 12.36
CA GLY A 185 -2.03 1.72 13.60
C GLY A 185 -1.63 0.24 13.58
N ILE A 186 -2.57 -0.65 13.29
CA ILE A 186 -2.30 -2.10 13.27
C ILE A 186 -1.30 -2.47 12.18
N PRO A 187 -1.49 -2.08 10.90
CA PRO A 187 -0.54 -2.46 9.86
C PRO A 187 0.87 -1.91 10.09
N SER A 188 1.01 -0.65 10.53
CA SER A 188 2.32 -0.07 10.82
C SER A 188 3.03 -0.77 11.98
N ALA A 189 2.31 -1.08 13.06
CA ALA A 189 2.87 -1.82 14.19
C ALA A 189 3.34 -3.21 13.77
N ILE A 190 2.54 -3.95 13.00
CA ILE A 190 2.92 -5.28 12.50
C ILE A 190 4.16 -5.18 11.60
N LEU A 191 4.22 -4.20 10.69
CA LEU A 191 5.37 -3.99 9.81
C LEU A 191 6.65 -3.66 10.59
N ILE A 192 6.60 -2.73 11.55
CA ILE A 192 7.74 -2.36 12.38
C ILE A 192 8.21 -3.56 13.22
N LEU A 193 7.29 -4.26 13.88
CA LEU A 193 7.63 -5.45 14.66
C LEU A 193 8.21 -6.57 13.80
N SER A 194 7.71 -6.74 12.57
CA SER A 194 8.25 -7.70 11.61
C SER A 194 9.68 -7.32 11.20
N GLY A 195 9.95 -6.04 10.93
CA GLY A 195 11.29 -5.54 10.63
C GLY A 195 12.28 -5.73 11.78
N LEU A 196 11.86 -5.45 13.02
CA LEU A 196 12.66 -5.69 14.24
C LEU A 196 12.93 -7.18 14.44
N CYS A 197 11.91 -8.03 14.30
CA CYS A 197 12.09 -9.49 14.38
C CYS A 197 13.02 -10.00 13.28
N ALA A 198 12.94 -9.44 12.07
CA ALA A 198 13.80 -9.80 10.96
C ALA A 198 15.27 -9.47 11.27
N ALA A 199 15.54 -8.31 11.86
CA ALA A 199 16.88 -7.93 12.33
C ALA A 199 17.43 -8.92 13.37
N VAL A 200 16.62 -9.27 14.39
CA VAL A 200 17.02 -10.22 15.44
C VAL A 200 17.28 -11.61 14.85
N PHE A 201 16.42 -12.09 13.95
CA PHE A 201 16.59 -13.39 13.32
C PHE A 201 17.79 -13.42 12.38
N LEU A 202 18.01 -12.35 11.61
CA LEU A 202 19.19 -12.21 10.74
C LEU A 202 20.48 -12.25 11.55
N TYR A 203 20.56 -11.45 12.63
CA TYR A 203 21.70 -11.46 13.54
C TYR A 203 22.00 -12.86 14.06
N ARG A 204 20.97 -13.61 14.48
CA ARG A 204 21.12 -14.98 14.98
C ARG A 204 21.58 -15.96 13.89
N HIS A 205 21.05 -15.85 12.68
CA HIS A 205 21.51 -16.65 11.54
C HIS A 205 22.99 -16.40 11.25
N ILE A 206 23.42 -15.13 11.24
CA ILE A 206 24.82 -14.77 11.02
C ILE A 206 25.70 -15.26 12.19
N ALA A 207 25.27 -15.07 13.44
CA ALA A 207 26.00 -15.53 14.61
C ALA A 207 26.24 -17.05 14.59
N ASN A 208 25.23 -17.83 14.18
CA ASN A 208 25.35 -19.28 14.02
C ASN A 208 26.30 -19.68 12.88
N LEU A 209 26.36 -18.90 11.79
CA LEU A 209 27.34 -19.12 10.73
C LEU A 209 28.76 -18.83 11.22
N VAL A 210 28.94 -17.74 11.96
CA VAL A 210 30.23 -17.34 12.54
C VAL A 210 30.73 -18.38 13.54
N SER A 211 29.87 -18.90 14.42
CA SER A 211 30.26 -19.93 15.40
C SER A 211 30.73 -21.24 14.77
N ASN A 212 30.28 -21.51 13.54
CA ASN A 212 30.65 -22.71 12.79
C ASN A 212 31.89 -22.49 11.89
N SER A 213 32.47 -21.28 11.88
CA SER A 213 33.69 -20.97 11.14
C SER A 213 34.92 -21.47 11.91
N THR A 214 35.71 -22.35 11.30
CA THR A 214 36.90 -22.95 11.93
C THR A 214 38.23 -22.42 11.36
N GLY A 215 38.23 -21.27 10.65
CA GLY A 215 39.42 -20.80 9.91
C GLY A 215 39.58 -19.27 9.77
N LYS A 216 40.70 -18.86 9.16
CA LYS A 216 41.24 -17.48 9.15
C LYS A 216 40.45 -16.42 8.35
N SER A 217 39.33 -16.77 7.70
CA SER A 217 38.48 -15.78 7.00
C SER A 217 37.00 -16.05 7.25
N THR A 218 36.55 -15.75 8.46
CA THR A 218 35.14 -15.81 8.86
C THR A 218 34.23 -15.04 7.90
N VAL A 219 34.70 -13.92 7.34
CA VAL A 219 33.92 -13.12 6.38
C VAL A 219 33.67 -13.87 5.08
N GLN A 220 34.69 -14.44 4.45
CA GLN A 220 34.51 -15.24 3.23
C GLN A 220 33.63 -16.45 3.48
N TYR A 221 33.78 -17.10 4.64
CA TYR A 221 32.92 -18.22 5.03
C TYR A 221 31.46 -17.80 5.14
N VAL A 222 31.17 -16.71 5.87
CA VAL A 222 29.80 -16.19 6.03
C VAL A 222 29.20 -15.82 4.67
N VAL A 223 29.92 -15.05 3.85
CA VAL A 223 29.44 -14.60 2.52
C VAL A 223 29.11 -15.80 1.63
N SER A 224 29.95 -16.85 1.63
CA SER A 224 29.70 -18.07 0.84
C SER A 224 28.49 -18.89 1.32
N ARG A 225 27.96 -18.60 2.51
CA ARG A 225 26.85 -19.33 3.15
C ARG A 225 25.58 -18.49 3.28
N ILE A 226 25.57 -17.25 2.80
CA ILE A 226 24.34 -16.45 2.73
C ILE A 226 23.37 -17.12 1.76
N GLY A 227 22.20 -17.49 2.28
CA GLY A 227 21.13 -18.09 1.51
C GLY A 227 19.89 -17.19 1.44
N LEU A 228 18.85 -17.72 0.82
CA LEU A 228 17.54 -17.06 0.70
C LEU A 228 16.96 -16.58 2.05
N PRO A 229 17.08 -17.32 3.18
CA PRO A 229 16.56 -16.85 4.47
C PRO A 229 17.23 -15.54 4.92
N GLN A 230 18.55 -15.43 4.81
CA GLN A 230 19.29 -14.24 5.25
C GLN A 230 18.98 -13.05 4.35
N VAL A 231 18.91 -13.26 3.02
CA VAL A 231 18.54 -12.21 2.07
C VAL A 231 17.12 -11.71 2.35
N THR A 232 16.16 -12.62 2.54
CA THR A 232 14.76 -12.25 2.81
C THR A 232 14.64 -11.48 4.12
N LEU A 233 15.29 -11.94 5.19
CA LEU A 233 15.28 -11.24 6.48
C LEU A 233 15.94 -9.86 6.40
N PHE A 234 17.03 -9.72 5.63
CA PHE A 234 17.68 -8.42 5.43
C PHE A 234 16.77 -7.44 4.68
N VAL A 235 16.13 -7.89 3.60
CA VAL A 235 15.20 -7.06 2.84
C VAL A 235 14.00 -6.69 3.71
N GLU A 236 13.34 -7.65 4.37
CA GLU A 236 12.20 -7.38 5.27
C GLU A 236 12.57 -6.44 6.41
N MET A 237 13.77 -6.57 7.00
CA MET A 237 14.25 -5.64 8.02
C MET A 237 14.19 -4.19 7.53
N ILE A 238 14.60 -3.92 6.29
CA ILE A 238 14.61 -2.58 5.71
C ILE A 238 13.20 -2.19 5.27
N THR A 239 12.60 -2.98 4.39
CA THR A 239 11.36 -2.62 3.70
C THR A 239 10.16 -2.60 4.64
N ALA A 240 10.05 -3.55 5.58
CA ALA A 240 8.95 -3.54 6.54
C ALA A 240 9.09 -2.40 7.54
N THR A 241 10.31 -2.14 8.05
CA THR A 241 10.53 -1.02 8.97
C THR A 241 10.24 0.33 8.31
N LEU A 242 10.74 0.56 7.09
CA LEU A 242 10.49 1.81 6.36
C LEU A 242 9.01 1.98 6.02
N SER A 243 8.36 0.99 5.40
CA SER A 243 6.92 1.07 5.09
C SER A 243 6.08 1.26 6.36
N GLY A 244 6.42 0.55 7.45
CA GLY A 244 5.75 0.69 8.74
C GLY A 244 5.94 2.08 9.35
N ALA A 245 7.15 2.64 9.31
CA ALA A 245 7.42 3.98 9.83
C ALA A 245 6.74 5.08 9.01
N ILE A 246 6.79 4.99 7.68
CA ILE A 246 6.11 5.94 6.78
C ILE A 246 4.60 5.87 6.99
N LEU A 247 4.03 4.67 7.09
CA LEU A 247 2.61 4.52 7.40
C LEU A 247 2.27 5.05 8.79
N ALA A 248 3.09 4.79 9.81
CA ALA A 248 2.88 5.29 11.17
C ALA A 248 2.93 6.82 11.22
N VAL A 249 3.81 7.48 10.46
CA VAL A 249 3.97 8.94 10.51
C VAL A 249 2.99 9.64 9.56
N GLY A 250 2.92 9.23 8.30
CA GLY A 250 2.11 9.82 7.23
C GLY A 250 0.65 9.36 7.19
N GLY A 251 0.35 8.18 7.74
CA GLY A 251 -1.01 7.67 7.84
C GLY A 251 -1.69 7.41 6.50
N PHE A 252 -0.95 7.08 5.44
CA PHE A 252 -1.51 6.89 4.09
C PHE A 252 -2.33 8.10 3.60
N GLY A 253 -1.73 9.29 3.62
CA GLY A 253 -2.42 10.54 3.26
C GLY A 253 -3.26 11.14 4.37
N SER A 254 -3.34 10.50 5.55
CA SER A 254 -4.16 10.97 6.66
C SER A 254 -3.50 12.00 7.58
N THR A 255 -2.22 12.34 7.38
CA THR A 255 -1.52 13.32 8.20
C THR A 255 -0.68 14.29 7.38
N PRO A 256 -0.43 15.51 7.91
CA PRO A 256 0.44 16.51 7.29
C PRO A 256 1.94 16.28 7.59
N ASN A 257 2.35 15.13 8.10
CA ASN A 257 3.69 14.96 8.66
C ASN A 257 4.77 14.67 7.61
N LEU A 258 4.37 14.22 6.41
CA LEU A 258 5.29 13.82 5.34
C LEU A 258 4.96 14.55 4.04
N PRO A 259 5.97 15.04 3.30
CA PRO A 259 5.74 15.65 2.01
C PRO A 259 5.27 14.61 0.99
N HIS A 260 4.46 15.05 0.03
CA HIS A 260 3.85 14.22 -1.01
C HIS A 260 4.88 13.36 -1.78
N PRO A 261 6.06 13.85 -2.19
CA PRO A 261 7.05 12.98 -2.84
C PRO A 261 7.43 11.74 -2.03
N VAL A 262 7.52 11.87 -0.70
CA VAL A 262 7.80 10.74 0.19
C VAL A 262 6.58 9.83 0.28
N GLN A 263 5.39 10.39 0.44
CA GLN A 263 4.16 9.60 0.48
C GLN A 263 3.97 8.82 -0.83
N GLY A 264 4.09 9.48 -1.99
CA GLY A 264 3.99 8.91 -3.33
C GLY A 264 4.97 7.77 -3.58
N PHE A 265 6.22 7.88 -3.13
CA PHE A 265 7.20 6.78 -3.24
C PHE A 265 6.77 5.54 -2.44
N PHE A 266 6.17 5.75 -1.27
CA PHE A 266 5.77 4.67 -0.36
C PHE A 266 4.28 4.30 -0.45
N THR A 267 3.50 4.90 -1.37
CA THR A 267 2.07 4.61 -1.55
C THR A 267 1.85 3.11 -1.77
N MET A 268 2.69 2.47 -2.57
CA MET A 268 2.59 1.03 -2.84
C MET A 268 3.22 0.15 -1.74
N SER A 269 3.66 0.75 -0.63
CA SER A 269 4.25 0.05 0.53
C SER A 269 5.40 -0.92 0.17
N MET A 270 6.14 -0.58 -0.89
CA MET A 270 7.21 -1.40 -1.48
C MET A 270 6.70 -2.81 -1.85
N SER A 271 5.55 -2.92 -2.51
CA SER A 271 4.90 -4.20 -2.82
C SER A 271 5.72 -5.07 -3.76
N GLY A 272 6.55 -4.51 -4.65
CA GLY A 272 7.47 -5.28 -5.51
C GLY A 272 8.54 -5.99 -4.70
N TRP A 273 9.13 -5.29 -3.73
CA TRP A 273 10.06 -5.87 -2.76
C TRP A 273 9.38 -6.91 -1.88
N SER A 274 8.13 -6.66 -1.48
CA SER A 274 7.32 -7.65 -0.77
C SER A 274 7.16 -8.90 -1.62
N LEU A 275 6.73 -8.78 -2.86
CA LEU A 275 6.49 -9.93 -3.71
C LEU A 275 7.74 -10.78 -3.92
N MET A 276 8.91 -10.14 -4.10
CA MET A 276 10.20 -10.83 -4.12
C MET A 276 10.41 -11.65 -2.84
N CYS A 277 10.25 -11.05 -1.67
CA CYS A 277 10.39 -11.73 -0.38
C CYS A 277 9.38 -12.88 -0.21
N SER A 278 8.17 -12.75 -0.74
CA SER A 278 7.16 -13.81 -0.72
C SER A 278 7.59 -14.98 -1.60
N VAL A 279 8.06 -14.71 -2.84
CA VAL A 279 8.64 -15.73 -3.74
C VAL A 279 9.84 -16.42 -3.09
N THR A 280 10.82 -15.68 -2.54
CA THR A 280 11.98 -16.29 -1.89
C THR A 280 11.61 -17.10 -0.66
N SER A 281 10.58 -16.69 0.08
CA SER A 281 10.02 -17.44 1.22
C SER A 281 9.32 -18.73 0.79
N THR A 282 8.68 -18.74 -0.38
CA THR A 282 8.03 -19.95 -0.90
C THR A 282 9.03 -21.04 -1.29
N ILE A 283 10.27 -20.68 -1.68
CA ILE A 283 11.24 -21.65 -2.23
C ILE A 283 11.61 -22.75 -1.23
N PRO A 284 12.05 -22.45 0.01
CA PRO A 284 12.36 -23.48 0.99
C PRO A 284 11.17 -24.38 1.32
N TRP A 285 9.97 -23.79 1.44
CA TRP A 285 8.74 -24.55 1.67
C TRP A 285 8.44 -25.50 0.51
N THR A 286 8.52 -25.00 -0.72
CA THR A 286 8.21 -25.79 -1.92
C THR A 286 9.23 -26.91 -2.10
N ARG A 287 10.52 -26.67 -1.85
CA ARG A 287 11.56 -27.72 -1.87
C ARG A 287 11.26 -28.86 -0.90
N GLN A 288 10.89 -28.52 0.33
CA GLN A 288 10.49 -29.53 1.33
C GLN A 288 9.22 -30.27 0.91
N LEU A 289 8.25 -29.58 0.30
CA LEU A 289 7.06 -30.23 -0.25
C LEU A 289 7.40 -31.19 -1.38
N THR A 290 8.31 -30.83 -2.29
CA THR A 290 8.74 -31.68 -3.40
C THR A 290 9.50 -32.91 -2.92
N GLU A 291 10.30 -32.79 -1.85
CA GLU A 291 10.98 -33.92 -1.20
C GLU A 291 9.97 -34.94 -0.64
N VAL A 292 8.86 -34.48 -0.06
CA VAL A 292 7.83 -35.35 0.53
C VAL A 292 6.86 -35.91 -0.52
N THR A 293 6.50 -35.12 -1.54
CA THR A 293 5.49 -35.50 -2.56
C THR A 293 6.06 -36.26 -3.75
N GLY A 294 7.39 -36.25 -3.93
CA GLY A 294 8.04 -36.77 -5.13
C GLY A 294 7.93 -35.81 -6.32
N THR A 295 8.83 -35.98 -7.29
CA THR A 295 9.00 -35.08 -8.43
C THR A 295 8.08 -35.36 -9.61
N ASP A 296 7.50 -36.57 -9.67
CA ASP A 296 6.93 -37.11 -10.91
C ASP A 296 5.61 -36.46 -11.34
N ASN A 297 4.96 -35.69 -10.44
CA ASN A 297 3.66 -35.06 -10.67
C ASN A 297 3.63 -33.58 -10.24
N LEU A 298 4.75 -32.86 -10.38
CA LEU A 298 4.83 -31.44 -10.07
C LEU A 298 4.45 -30.59 -11.28
N SER A 299 3.58 -29.60 -11.09
CA SER A 299 3.27 -28.63 -12.13
C SER A 299 4.51 -27.80 -12.44
N TRP A 300 4.60 -27.28 -13.67
CA TRP A 300 5.69 -26.40 -14.09
C TRP A 300 5.86 -25.19 -13.15
N PHE A 301 4.75 -24.61 -12.69
CA PHE A 301 4.76 -23.49 -11.76
C PHE A 301 5.37 -23.88 -10.40
N THR A 302 5.00 -25.04 -9.84
CA THR A 302 5.60 -25.55 -8.59
C THR A 302 7.11 -25.73 -8.73
N ARG A 303 7.61 -26.17 -9.89
CA ARG A 303 9.06 -26.32 -10.14
C ARG A 303 9.79 -24.97 -10.19
N ILE A 304 9.16 -23.92 -10.71
CA ILE A 304 9.67 -22.55 -10.63
C ILE A 304 9.71 -22.06 -9.19
N MET A 305 8.63 -22.30 -8.44
CA MET A 305 8.53 -21.93 -7.03
C MET A 305 9.47 -22.76 -6.14
N ALA A 306 9.90 -23.94 -6.57
CA ALA A 306 10.98 -24.71 -5.93
C ALA A 306 12.39 -24.17 -6.27
N GLY A 307 12.50 -23.23 -7.22
CA GLY A 307 13.76 -22.67 -7.67
C GLY A 307 14.58 -23.60 -8.56
N GLU A 308 13.97 -24.58 -9.22
CA GLU A 308 14.67 -25.47 -10.17
C GLU A 308 15.13 -24.72 -11.42
N ARG A 309 14.41 -23.68 -11.82
CA ARG A 309 14.71 -22.83 -12.98
C ARG A 309 15.24 -21.48 -12.52
N GLN A 310 16.52 -21.42 -12.13
CA GLN A 310 17.16 -20.25 -11.54
C GLN A 310 16.90 -18.95 -12.31
N THR A 311 17.05 -18.96 -13.63
CA THR A 311 16.81 -17.77 -14.47
C THR A 311 15.38 -17.24 -14.33
N VAL A 312 14.38 -18.13 -14.41
CA VAL A 312 12.96 -17.74 -14.29
C VAL A 312 12.65 -17.24 -12.89
N THR A 313 13.18 -17.90 -11.85
CA THR A 313 13.01 -17.47 -10.46
C THR A 313 13.65 -16.09 -10.23
N ILE A 314 14.83 -15.83 -10.80
CA ILE A 314 15.49 -14.52 -10.72
C ILE A 314 14.62 -13.44 -11.39
N PHE A 315 14.10 -13.70 -12.59
CA PHE A 315 13.19 -12.75 -13.25
C PHE A 315 11.90 -12.53 -12.45
N LEU A 316 11.31 -13.59 -11.89
CA LEU A 316 10.11 -13.50 -11.05
C LEU A 316 10.34 -12.66 -9.78
N CYS A 317 11.58 -12.65 -9.26
CA CYS A 317 11.98 -11.83 -8.12
C CYS A 317 12.32 -10.37 -8.51
N LEU A 318 13.07 -10.17 -9.60
CA LEU A 318 13.58 -8.85 -9.98
C LEU A 318 12.54 -7.98 -10.69
N LEU A 319 11.69 -8.58 -11.54
CA LEU A 319 10.72 -7.82 -12.34
C LEU A 319 9.75 -7.00 -11.45
N PRO A 320 9.14 -7.55 -10.39
CA PRO A 320 8.27 -6.77 -9.51
C PRO A 320 9.01 -5.65 -8.80
N VAL A 321 10.26 -5.88 -8.36
CA VAL A 321 11.08 -4.89 -7.67
C VAL A 321 11.40 -3.70 -8.58
N LEU A 322 11.82 -3.97 -9.82
CA LEU A 322 12.14 -2.94 -10.79
C LEU A 322 10.90 -2.15 -11.18
N LEU A 323 9.78 -2.84 -11.42
CA LEU A 323 8.51 -2.22 -11.78
C LEU A 323 7.99 -1.32 -10.65
N ASP A 324 7.92 -1.83 -9.42
CA ASP A 324 7.49 -1.08 -8.22
C ASP A 324 8.37 0.15 -7.99
N THR A 325 9.69 -0.02 -8.05
CA THR A 325 10.63 1.10 -7.85
C THR A 325 10.48 2.17 -8.94
N ALA A 326 10.26 1.77 -10.19
CA ALA A 326 10.04 2.71 -11.29
C ALA A 326 8.72 3.48 -11.15
N VAL A 327 7.62 2.78 -10.82
CA VAL A 327 6.30 3.38 -10.61
C VAL A 327 6.31 4.30 -9.38
N ALA A 328 6.86 3.86 -8.25
CA ALA A 328 7.05 4.67 -7.06
C ALA A 328 7.89 5.93 -7.33
N SER A 329 8.91 5.81 -8.18
CA SER A 329 9.73 6.96 -8.60
C SER A 329 8.93 7.94 -9.47
N CYS A 330 7.98 7.47 -10.28
CA CYS A 330 7.06 8.33 -11.02
C CYS A 330 6.10 9.04 -10.07
N PHE A 331 5.53 8.31 -9.11
CA PHE A 331 4.59 8.84 -8.12
C PHE A 331 5.22 9.88 -7.20
N SER A 332 6.47 9.69 -6.80
CA SER A 332 7.21 10.71 -6.03
C SER A 332 7.43 12.02 -6.78
N LYS A 333 7.33 12.00 -8.12
CA LYS A 333 7.40 13.17 -8.99
C LYS A 333 6.03 13.68 -9.43
N ASN A 334 4.95 13.15 -8.85
CA ASN A 334 3.56 13.42 -9.25
C ASN A 334 3.24 13.06 -10.71
N TYR A 335 3.98 12.12 -11.30
CA TYR A 335 3.70 11.59 -12.63
C TYR A 335 2.85 10.31 -12.52
N ASN A 336 1.53 10.49 -12.57
CA ASN A 336 0.55 9.43 -12.30
C ASN A 336 -0.44 9.23 -13.47
N PRO A 337 0.01 8.91 -14.69
CA PRO A 337 -0.92 8.66 -15.77
C PRO A 337 -1.77 7.42 -15.46
N PRO A 338 -3.09 7.42 -15.73
CA PRO A 338 -3.98 6.32 -15.37
C PRO A 338 -3.50 4.94 -15.84
N LEU A 339 -2.96 4.86 -17.06
CA LEU A 339 -2.44 3.61 -17.62
C LEU A 339 -1.29 3.01 -16.79
N LEU A 340 -0.44 3.85 -16.19
CA LEU A 340 0.67 3.39 -15.35
C LEU A 340 0.15 2.86 -14.01
N GLU A 341 -0.77 3.59 -13.39
CA GLU A 341 -1.38 3.22 -12.11
C GLU A 341 -2.19 1.92 -12.23
N ASP A 342 -3.14 1.89 -13.16
CA ASP A 342 -4.01 0.73 -13.39
C ASP A 342 -3.23 -0.48 -13.88
N GLY A 343 -2.32 -0.27 -14.85
CA GLY A 343 -1.48 -1.34 -15.39
C GLY A 343 -0.60 -1.97 -14.32
N TYR A 344 0.03 -1.15 -13.48
CA TYR A 344 0.81 -1.64 -12.34
C TYR A 344 -0.04 -2.43 -11.35
N ALA A 345 -1.18 -1.86 -10.93
CA ALA A 345 -2.10 -2.48 -9.98
C ALA A 345 -2.58 -3.85 -10.47
N ILE A 346 -2.93 -3.97 -11.76
CA ILE A 346 -3.36 -5.24 -12.38
C ILE A 346 -2.23 -6.27 -12.35
N VAL A 347 -1.02 -5.91 -12.80
CA VAL A 347 0.12 -6.84 -12.85
C VAL A 347 0.44 -7.37 -11.46
N MET A 348 0.55 -6.48 -10.47
CA MET A 348 0.86 -6.87 -9.08
C MET A 348 -0.25 -7.73 -8.48
N THR A 349 -1.52 -7.35 -8.67
CA THR A 349 -2.68 -8.12 -8.18
C THR A 349 -2.71 -9.53 -8.78
N VAL A 350 -2.45 -9.68 -10.08
CA VAL A 350 -2.39 -10.99 -10.74
C VAL A 350 -1.26 -11.85 -10.18
N MET A 351 -0.06 -11.27 -10.01
CA MET A 351 1.06 -12.00 -9.44
C MET A 351 0.79 -12.45 -8.00
N GLU A 352 0.25 -11.56 -7.17
CA GLU A 352 -0.12 -11.88 -5.79
C GLU A 352 -1.19 -12.97 -5.73
N LEU A 353 -2.21 -12.90 -6.59
CA LEU A 353 -3.26 -13.91 -6.68
C LEU A 353 -2.67 -15.29 -7.04
N VAL A 354 -1.84 -15.36 -8.08
CA VAL A 354 -1.25 -16.62 -8.55
C VAL A 354 -0.37 -17.26 -7.47
N ILE A 355 0.52 -16.48 -6.84
CA ILE A 355 1.41 -16.97 -5.80
C ILE A 355 0.64 -17.33 -4.52
N GLY A 356 -0.31 -16.48 -4.10
CA GLY A 356 -1.15 -16.70 -2.93
C GLY A 356 -1.98 -17.97 -3.05
N MET A 357 -2.68 -18.15 -4.18
CA MET A 357 -3.44 -19.37 -4.45
C MET A 357 -2.53 -20.60 -4.49
N HIS A 358 -1.36 -20.51 -5.13
CA HIS A 358 -0.42 -21.61 -5.18
C HIS A 358 0.04 -22.06 -3.78
N LEU A 359 0.33 -21.13 -2.87
CA LEU A 359 0.69 -21.45 -1.50
C LEU A 359 -0.44 -22.15 -0.75
N VAL A 360 -1.66 -21.61 -0.82
CA VAL A 360 -2.84 -22.21 -0.18
C VAL A 360 -3.07 -23.64 -0.68
N PHE A 361 -3.07 -23.84 -2.00
CA PHE A 361 -3.24 -25.17 -2.59
C PHE A 361 -2.10 -26.13 -2.21
N SER A 362 -0.86 -25.66 -2.19
CA SER A 362 0.31 -26.47 -1.84
C SER A 362 0.25 -26.93 -0.38
N VAL A 363 -0.16 -26.06 0.54
CA VAL A 363 -0.34 -26.40 1.95
C VAL A 363 -1.50 -27.38 2.14
N ILE A 364 -2.63 -27.18 1.46
CA ILE A 364 -3.77 -28.12 1.52
C ILE A 364 -3.34 -29.51 1.01
N ARG A 365 -2.62 -29.57 -0.12
CA ARG A 365 -2.10 -30.82 -0.68
C ARG A 365 -1.17 -31.53 0.31
N TYR A 366 -0.27 -30.78 0.95
CA TYR A 366 0.62 -31.31 1.98
C TYR A 366 -0.16 -31.93 3.15
N PHE A 367 -1.15 -31.21 3.70
CA PHE A 367 -1.94 -31.71 4.82
C PHE A 367 -2.72 -32.99 4.50
N ARG A 368 -3.27 -33.08 3.28
CA ARG A 368 -3.94 -34.31 2.82
C ARG A 368 -2.97 -35.49 2.78
N LEU A 369 -1.81 -35.30 2.13
CA LEU A 369 -0.78 -36.34 2.02
C LEU A 369 -0.24 -36.77 3.40
N ALA A 370 0.07 -35.80 4.27
CA ALA A 370 0.56 -36.07 5.61
C ALA A 370 -0.48 -36.84 6.45
N SER A 371 -1.77 -36.48 6.34
CA SER A 371 -2.86 -37.20 7.01
C SER A 371 -2.97 -38.65 6.53
N ASP A 372 -2.87 -38.88 5.21
CA ASP A 372 -2.92 -40.22 4.63
C ASP A 372 -1.74 -41.09 5.07
N ILE A 373 -0.53 -40.53 5.10
CA ILE A 373 0.67 -41.22 5.58
C ILE A 373 0.53 -41.54 7.08
N THR A 374 0.06 -40.59 7.88
CA THR A 374 -0.13 -40.79 9.34
C THR A 374 -1.16 -41.88 9.62
N LYS A 375 -2.29 -41.89 8.90
CA LYS A 375 -3.30 -42.95 8.99
C LYS A 375 -2.71 -44.32 8.62
N ARG A 376 -1.87 -44.40 7.59
CA ARG A 376 -1.19 -45.64 7.18
C ARG A 376 -0.09 -46.08 8.16
N ALA A 377 0.61 -45.14 8.78
CA ALA A 377 1.72 -45.38 9.70
C ALA A 377 1.25 -45.75 11.12
N ASN A 378 0.16 -45.14 11.61
CA ASN A 378 -0.46 -45.51 12.90
C ASN A 378 -0.97 -46.96 12.92
N ASN A 379 -1.21 -47.56 11.75
CA ASN A 379 -1.51 -48.99 11.63
C ASN A 379 -0.27 -49.89 11.75
N LYS A 380 0.96 -49.37 11.84
CA LYS A 380 2.18 -50.18 11.72
C LYS A 380 3.27 -49.96 12.78
N ASN A 381 3.42 -48.81 13.45
CA ASN A 381 4.27 -48.67 14.65
C ASN A 381 4.18 -47.26 15.30
N PRO A 382 3.99 -47.14 16.63
CA PRO A 382 3.72 -45.85 17.28
C PRO A 382 4.93 -45.17 17.96
N ALA A 383 6.19 -45.42 17.56
CA ALA A 383 7.32 -44.78 18.23
C ALA A 383 8.60 -44.71 17.38
N ARG A 384 8.98 -43.49 16.94
CA ARG A 384 10.37 -42.98 16.97
C ARG A 384 10.49 -41.58 16.36
N ASP A 385 10.89 -40.63 17.20
CA ASP A 385 11.74 -39.47 16.86
C ASP A 385 11.26 -38.50 15.76
N VAL A 386 9.96 -38.17 15.76
CA VAL A 386 9.28 -37.30 14.79
C VAL A 386 9.18 -35.83 15.26
N ASP A 387 9.43 -35.54 16.53
CA ASP A 387 8.95 -34.30 17.17
C ASP A 387 9.64 -33.03 16.66
N GLY A 388 10.95 -33.08 16.39
CA GLY A 388 11.72 -31.91 15.97
C GLY A 388 11.47 -31.47 14.53
N MET A 389 11.33 -32.43 13.61
CA MET A 389 11.04 -32.15 12.19
C MET A 389 9.56 -31.82 11.98
N ALA A 390 8.65 -32.54 12.65
CA ALA A 390 7.22 -32.26 12.59
C ALA A 390 6.89 -30.86 13.12
N SER A 391 7.56 -30.40 14.19
CA SER A 391 7.40 -29.03 14.71
C SER A 391 7.81 -27.96 13.69
N VAL A 392 8.92 -28.18 12.96
CA VAL A 392 9.38 -27.25 11.92
C VAL A 392 8.42 -27.25 10.73
N LEU A 393 8.01 -28.42 10.24
CA LEU A 393 7.07 -28.52 9.12
C LEU A 393 5.70 -27.92 9.47
N ALA A 394 5.20 -28.13 10.70
CA ALA A 394 3.96 -27.52 11.18
C ALA A 394 4.07 -26.00 11.32
N ARG A 395 5.27 -25.46 11.59
CA ARG A 395 5.50 -24.01 11.57
C ARG A 395 5.52 -23.49 10.13
N LEU A 396 6.29 -24.14 9.25
CA LEU A 396 6.40 -23.73 7.84
C LEU A 396 5.04 -23.78 7.14
N SER A 397 4.23 -24.80 7.36
CA SER A 397 2.90 -24.92 6.77
C SER A 397 1.94 -23.82 7.25
N ARG A 398 1.94 -23.51 8.55
CA ARG A 398 1.15 -22.39 9.10
C ARG A 398 1.61 -21.04 8.55
N CYS A 399 2.91 -20.82 8.44
CA CYS A 399 3.45 -19.58 7.86
C CYS A 399 3.13 -19.50 6.37
N ALA A 400 3.26 -20.59 5.61
CA ALA A 400 2.93 -20.62 4.18
C ALA A 400 1.43 -20.42 3.92
N LEU A 401 0.56 -20.97 4.77
CA LEU A 401 -0.89 -20.72 4.71
C LEU A 401 -1.20 -19.27 5.04
N GLY A 402 -0.62 -18.75 6.13
CA GLY A 402 -0.77 -17.35 6.52
C GLY A 402 -0.31 -16.40 5.43
N LEU A 403 0.83 -16.70 4.81
CA LEU A 403 1.37 -15.99 3.65
C LEU A 403 0.36 -15.97 2.49
N GLY A 404 -0.12 -17.13 2.07
CA GLY A 404 -1.10 -17.23 0.99
C GLY A 404 -2.40 -16.47 1.29
N VAL A 405 -2.95 -16.60 2.50
CA VAL A 405 -4.17 -15.89 2.92
C VAL A 405 -3.94 -14.37 2.97
N SER A 406 -2.77 -13.92 3.44
CA SER A 406 -2.44 -12.49 3.49
C SER A 406 -2.33 -11.86 2.10
N MET A 407 -1.77 -12.59 1.12
CA MET A 407 -1.74 -12.14 -0.28
C MET A 407 -3.14 -12.08 -0.89
N LEU A 408 -4.01 -13.05 -0.58
CA LEU A 408 -5.41 -12.99 -1.01
C LEU A 408 -6.16 -11.81 -0.38
N LEU A 409 -5.83 -11.42 0.85
CA LEU A 409 -6.41 -10.23 1.48
C LEU A 409 -6.02 -8.95 0.73
N CYS A 410 -4.76 -8.83 0.29
CA CYS A 410 -4.32 -7.74 -0.59
C CYS A 410 -5.12 -7.70 -1.89
N VAL A 411 -5.24 -8.86 -2.56
CA VAL A 411 -5.98 -8.99 -3.82
C VAL A 411 -7.43 -8.57 -3.66
N VAL A 412 -8.11 -8.98 -2.58
CA VAL A 412 -9.50 -8.58 -2.33
C VAL A 412 -9.64 -7.05 -2.22
N GLY A 413 -8.73 -6.39 -1.49
CA GLY A 413 -8.71 -4.93 -1.40
C GLY A 413 -8.59 -4.27 -2.78
N MET A 414 -7.62 -4.70 -3.59
CA MET A 414 -7.38 -4.17 -4.94
C MET A 414 -8.54 -4.46 -5.91
N VAL A 415 -9.14 -5.65 -5.84
CA VAL A 415 -10.29 -6.02 -6.68
C VAL A 415 -11.50 -5.15 -6.35
N ILE A 416 -11.75 -4.80 -5.09
CA ILE A 416 -12.85 -3.89 -4.74
C ILE A 416 -12.61 -2.51 -5.35
N ILE A 417 -11.37 -1.99 -5.32
CA ILE A 417 -11.00 -0.71 -5.96
C ILE A 417 -11.34 -0.74 -7.45
N GLY A 418 -10.94 -1.80 -8.15
CA GLY A 418 -11.21 -1.94 -9.59
C GLY A 418 -12.66 -2.23 -9.94
N ALA A 419 -13.37 -3.04 -9.14
CA ALA A 419 -14.73 -3.48 -9.44
C ALA A 419 -15.80 -2.46 -9.00
N ALA A 420 -15.51 -1.66 -7.98
CA ALA A 420 -16.43 -0.68 -7.41
C ALA A 420 -15.69 0.64 -7.10
N PRO A 421 -15.19 1.37 -8.11
CA PRO A 421 -14.39 2.57 -7.90
C PRO A 421 -15.17 3.68 -7.18
N VAL A 422 -16.43 3.92 -7.54
CA VAL A 422 -17.28 4.94 -6.89
C VAL A 422 -17.39 4.70 -5.39
N TYR A 423 -17.60 3.45 -4.97
CA TYR A 423 -17.63 3.08 -3.55
C TYR A 423 -16.24 3.21 -2.90
N SER A 424 -15.19 2.74 -3.57
CA SER A 424 -13.83 2.72 -3.04
C SER A 424 -13.25 4.11 -2.82
N PHE A 425 -13.76 5.12 -3.52
CA PHE A 425 -13.44 6.53 -3.30
C PHE A 425 -14.43 7.24 -2.35
N THR A 426 -15.23 6.51 -1.57
CA THR A 426 -15.93 7.08 -0.40
C THR A 426 -15.09 6.89 0.87
N PRO A 427 -15.28 7.69 1.93
CA PRO A 427 -14.60 7.50 3.22
C PRO A 427 -14.61 6.06 3.75
N ASP A 428 -15.78 5.41 3.71
CA ASP A 428 -15.95 4.04 4.23
C ASP A 428 -15.31 3.00 3.31
N GLY A 429 -15.56 3.09 1.99
CA GLY A 429 -15.00 2.17 1.01
C GLY A 429 -13.48 2.27 0.92
N PHE A 430 -12.93 3.48 1.00
CA PHE A 430 -11.50 3.72 1.04
C PHE A 430 -10.87 3.12 2.29
N THR A 431 -11.48 3.37 3.46
CA THR A 431 -11.02 2.78 4.72
C THR A 431 -11.00 1.26 4.64
N LEU A 432 -12.06 0.64 4.13
CA LEU A 432 -12.17 -0.82 4.00
C LEU A 432 -11.11 -1.38 3.03
N THR A 433 -11.03 -0.84 1.82
CA THR A 433 -10.13 -1.34 0.76
C THR A 433 -8.66 -1.25 1.19
N TRP A 434 -8.24 -0.09 1.72
CA TRP A 434 -6.87 0.10 2.19
C TRP A 434 -6.58 -0.65 3.50
N ALA A 435 -7.57 -0.85 4.38
CA ALA A 435 -7.39 -1.72 5.54
C ALA A 435 -7.11 -3.16 5.12
N LEU A 436 -7.84 -3.70 4.13
CA LEU A 436 -7.60 -5.04 3.60
C LEU A 436 -6.21 -5.14 2.97
N PHE A 437 -5.85 -4.18 2.11
CA PHE A 437 -4.55 -4.14 1.44
C PHE A 437 -3.39 -4.04 2.44
N LEU A 438 -3.39 -3.05 3.34
CA LEU A 438 -2.29 -2.82 4.27
C LEU A 438 -2.21 -3.90 5.36
N THR A 439 -3.36 -4.43 5.81
CA THR A 439 -3.36 -5.56 6.73
C THR A 439 -2.81 -6.81 6.05
N GLY A 440 -3.20 -7.09 4.81
CA GLY A 440 -2.63 -8.18 4.02
C GLY A 440 -1.12 -8.04 3.88
N ARG A 441 -0.66 -6.86 3.46
CA ARG A 441 0.76 -6.52 3.28
C ARG A 441 1.58 -6.66 4.57
N SER A 442 1.01 -6.26 5.70
CA SER A 442 1.69 -6.35 7.01
C SER A 442 1.77 -7.79 7.52
N LEU A 443 0.68 -8.56 7.39
CA LEU A 443 0.65 -9.98 7.73
C LEU A 443 1.58 -10.82 6.85
N ASP A 444 1.65 -10.51 5.54
CA ASP A 444 2.58 -11.11 4.59
C ASP A 444 4.02 -10.99 5.12
N SER A 445 4.43 -9.79 5.61
CA SER A 445 5.74 -9.59 6.25
C SER A 445 5.92 -10.45 7.50
N ALA A 446 4.94 -10.42 8.41
CA ALA A 446 5.00 -11.17 9.67
C ALA A 446 5.17 -12.69 9.45
N PHE A 447 4.48 -13.25 8.46
CA PHE A 447 4.57 -14.69 8.14
C PHE A 447 5.91 -15.06 7.50
N ARG A 448 6.48 -14.22 6.63
CA ARG A 448 7.82 -14.46 6.04
C ARG A 448 8.91 -14.45 7.10
N VAL A 449 8.90 -13.43 7.96
CA VAL A 449 9.86 -13.32 9.06
C VAL A 449 9.71 -14.51 10.03
N SER A 450 8.47 -14.88 10.35
CA SER A 450 8.19 -16.04 11.21
C SER A 450 8.61 -17.38 10.61
N MET A 451 8.51 -17.53 9.28
CA MET A 451 8.95 -18.72 8.56
C MET A 451 10.45 -18.99 8.78
N PHE A 452 11.25 -17.93 8.80
CA PHE A 452 12.70 -17.99 8.98
C PHE A 452 13.19 -17.85 10.41
N LYS A 453 12.30 -17.98 11.41
CA LYS A 453 12.69 -17.98 12.83
C LYS A 453 13.75 -19.06 13.11
N PRO A 454 14.95 -18.68 13.61
CA PRO A 454 16.00 -19.64 13.92
C PRO A 454 15.61 -20.53 15.11
N ARG A 455 16.19 -21.72 15.19
CA ARG A 455 16.08 -22.56 16.39
C ARG A 455 16.92 -21.95 17.50
N TRP A 456 16.34 -21.77 18.67
CA TRP A 456 17.07 -21.30 19.85
C TRP A 456 17.70 -22.53 20.47
N HIS A 457 18.97 -22.77 20.17
CA HIS A 457 19.75 -23.71 20.98
C HIS A 457 19.95 -23.03 22.33
N VAL A 458 19.22 -23.48 23.35
CA VAL A 458 19.60 -23.21 24.73
C VAL A 458 20.94 -23.89 24.89
N SER A 459 22.03 -23.12 24.86
CA SER A 459 23.34 -23.63 25.23
C SER A 459 23.16 -24.33 26.56
N ALA A 460 23.42 -25.64 26.62
CA ALA A 460 23.38 -26.39 27.87
C ALA A 460 24.19 -25.60 28.92
N PRO A 461 23.68 -25.45 30.15
CA PRO A 461 24.41 -24.73 31.19
C PRO A 461 25.82 -25.32 31.27
N PHE A 462 26.82 -24.44 31.23
CA PHE A 462 28.22 -24.75 31.40
C PHE A 462 28.34 -25.84 32.48
N ARG A 463 28.74 -27.06 32.10
CA ARG A 463 29.13 -28.07 33.07
C ARG A 463 30.32 -27.48 33.80
N THR A 464 30.09 -27.00 35.02
CA THR A 464 31.14 -26.71 35.99
C THR A 464 31.95 -27.98 36.10
N ILE A 465 33.18 -27.95 35.59
CA ILE A 465 34.15 -29.01 35.75
C ILE A 465 34.42 -29.05 37.26
N SER A 466 33.79 -29.97 37.97
CA SER A 466 34.16 -30.30 39.34
C SER A 466 35.59 -30.81 39.29
N GLN A 467 36.53 -30.04 39.83
CA GLN A 467 37.90 -30.49 40.07
C GLN A 467 37.84 -31.76 40.94
N PRO A 468 38.60 -32.82 40.60
CA PRO A 468 38.79 -33.93 41.51
C PRO A 468 39.64 -33.44 42.68
N THR A 469 39.06 -33.39 43.88
CA THR A 469 39.83 -33.32 45.13
C THR A 469 40.54 -34.66 45.31
N THR A 470 41.87 -34.62 45.22
CA THR A 470 42.79 -35.68 45.68
C THR A 470 42.79 -35.80 47.18
#